data_AF-A0A1F7NPK3-F1
#
_entry.id   AF-A0A1F7NPK3-F1
#
_cell.length_a   1.000
_cell.length_b   1.000
_cell.length_c   1.000
_cell.angle_alpha   90.00
_cell.angle_beta   90.00
_cell.angle_gamma   90.00
#
_symmetry.space_group_name_H-M   'P 1'
#
loop_
_entity.id
_entity.type
_entity.pdbx_description
1 polymer ?
#
loop_
_entity_poly.entity_id
_entity_poly.type
_entity_poly.pdbx_seq_one_letter_code
_entity_poly.pdbx_strand_id
1 'polypeptide(L)'
;MIALFWVVLLSGIVANASAASNSTGVSPQAAQITVFTRHGWIVDFYPDGRVHAQWGSLPGDGASVPEGTVRFDALLAAIRRLRAETKTGYGTQVAVLGVGETSTTAFYVSNDTLFRYLIASFSGKWKQDAGGTRFHELLKTHPIYPDENK
;
A
#
# COMPACT_ATOMS: atom_id res chain seq x y z
N MET A 1 -36.44 -21.92 60.91
CA MET A 1 -35.17 -22.65 61.08
C MET A 1 -34.24 -22.18 59.98
N ILE A 2 -33.11 -21.60 60.38
CA ILE A 2 -32.17 -20.83 59.55
C ILE A 2 -31.22 -21.79 58.84
N ALA A 3 -30.95 -21.56 57.56
CA ALA A 3 -29.61 -21.75 57.00
C ALA A 3 -29.41 -20.80 55.82
N LEU A 4 -28.53 -19.81 56.05
CA LEU A 4 -27.74 -19.10 55.04
C LEU A 4 -27.06 -20.11 54.10
N PHE A 5 -26.52 -19.67 52.95
CA PHE A 5 -25.08 -19.73 52.64
C PHE A 5 -24.78 -19.27 51.17
N TRP A 6 -24.05 -18.14 51.09
CA TRP A 6 -23.03 -17.66 50.11
C TRP A 6 -23.37 -17.23 48.68
N VAL A 7 -23.22 -15.92 48.49
CA VAL A 7 -22.86 -15.23 47.25
C VAL A 7 -21.40 -15.56 46.90
N VAL A 8 -21.14 -15.99 45.66
CA VAL A 8 -19.83 -15.83 45.01
C VAL A 8 -20.06 -15.15 43.66
N LEU A 9 -19.79 -13.85 43.63
CA LEU A 9 -19.61 -13.09 42.38
C LEU A 9 -18.32 -13.60 41.72
N LEU A 10 -18.46 -14.34 40.63
CA LEU A 10 -17.36 -14.56 39.70
C LEU A 10 -17.19 -13.29 38.88
N SER A 11 -16.36 -12.39 39.40
CA SER A 11 -15.70 -11.33 38.65
C SER A 11 -14.85 -11.98 37.56
N GLY A 12 -15.45 -12.22 36.40
CA GLY A 12 -14.75 -12.59 35.19
C GLY A 12 -13.86 -11.43 34.77
N ILE A 13 -12.62 -11.41 35.25
CA ILE A 13 -11.54 -10.67 34.60
C ILE A 13 -11.43 -11.29 33.21
N VAL A 14 -12.04 -10.64 32.21
CA VAL A 14 -11.69 -10.88 30.83
C VAL A 14 -10.24 -10.41 30.73
N ALA A 15 -9.31 -11.35 30.88
CA ALA A 15 -7.94 -11.14 30.49
C ALA A 15 -7.99 -10.84 29.00
N ASN A 16 -8.02 -9.55 28.66
CA ASN A 16 -7.64 -9.09 27.33
C ASN A 16 -6.19 -9.50 27.17
N ALA A 17 -5.99 -10.72 26.68
CA ALA A 17 -4.77 -11.10 26.04
C ALA A 17 -4.66 -10.18 24.81
N SER A 18 -4.07 -9.00 25.00
CA SER A 18 -3.33 -8.35 23.94
C SER A 18 -2.20 -9.32 23.59
N ALA A 19 -2.52 -10.33 22.79
CA ALA A 19 -1.54 -11.03 22.02
C ALA A 19 -0.82 -9.92 21.26
N ALA A 20 0.39 -9.60 21.73
CA ALA A 20 1.37 -8.87 20.98
C ALA A 20 1.59 -9.72 19.73
N SER A 21 0.78 -9.43 18.73
CA SER A 21 0.85 -10.06 17.44
C SER A 21 2.25 -9.74 16.94
N ASN A 22 3.03 -10.77 16.63
CA ASN A 22 4.16 -10.67 15.72
C ASN A 22 3.66 -10.31 14.30
N SER A 23 2.76 -9.33 14.22
CA SER A 23 2.29 -8.76 12.98
C SER A 23 3.51 -8.09 12.39
N THR A 24 3.73 -8.34 11.12
CA THR A 24 4.50 -7.47 10.25
C THR A 24 3.91 -6.05 10.19
N GLY A 25 2.91 -5.72 11.02
CA GLY A 25 2.05 -4.54 11.06
C GLY A 25 1.29 -4.27 9.76
N VAL A 26 1.44 -5.09 8.71
CA VAL A 26 0.69 -4.98 7.46
C VAL A 26 -0.43 -5.98 7.53
N SER A 27 -1.64 -5.55 7.24
CA SER A 27 -2.83 -6.39 7.24
C SER A 27 -2.65 -7.67 6.38
N PRO A 28 -3.19 -8.83 6.78
CA PRO A 28 -3.14 -10.08 6.02
C PRO A 28 -3.91 -10.03 4.68
N GLN A 29 -4.78 -9.06 4.50
CA GLN A 29 -5.45 -8.74 3.23
C GLN A 29 -5.40 -7.22 3.02
N ALA A 30 -5.18 -6.76 1.79
CA ALA A 30 -5.14 -5.33 1.48
C ALA A 30 -6.26 -4.97 0.52
N ALA A 31 -6.97 -3.87 0.83
CA ALA A 31 -7.92 -3.24 -0.08
C ALA A 31 -7.21 -2.35 -1.11
N GLN A 32 -6.02 -1.83 -0.76
CA GLN A 32 -5.21 -0.98 -1.63
C GLN A 32 -3.76 -0.96 -1.14
N ILE A 33 -2.83 -0.86 -2.08
CA ILE A 33 -1.43 -0.50 -1.80
C ILE A 33 -1.15 0.82 -2.52
N THR A 34 -0.66 1.81 -1.80
CA THR A 34 -0.25 3.10 -2.35
C THR A 34 1.25 3.26 -2.21
N VAL A 35 1.91 3.64 -3.30
CA VAL A 35 3.33 3.92 -3.35
C VAL A 35 3.52 5.40 -3.65
N PHE A 36 4.09 6.14 -2.70
CA PHE A 36 4.52 7.52 -2.90
C PHE A 36 5.99 7.49 -3.30
N THR A 37 6.25 7.76 -4.58
CA THR A 37 7.63 7.80 -5.06
C THR A 37 8.33 9.04 -4.54
N ARG A 38 9.66 8.97 -4.41
CA ARG A 38 10.48 10.13 -4.02
C ARG A 38 10.29 11.32 -4.96
N HIS A 39 9.86 11.08 -6.19
CA HIS A 39 9.73 12.09 -7.22
C HIS A 39 8.39 12.83 -7.18
N GLY A 40 7.42 12.39 -6.38
CA GLY A 40 6.12 13.07 -6.22
C GLY A 40 4.95 12.36 -6.88
N TRP A 41 5.17 11.17 -7.46
CA TRP A 41 4.08 10.35 -7.99
C TRP A 41 3.39 9.58 -6.88
N ILE A 42 2.08 9.42 -7.02
CA ILE A 42 1.27 8.49 -6.25
C ILE A 42 0.89 7.35 -7.19
N VAL A 43 1.21 6.12 -6.79
CA VAL A 43 0.90 4.91 -7.56
C VAL A 43 0.07 3.97 -6.71
N ASP A 44 -1.17 3.74 -7.12
CA ASP A 44 -2.14 2.89 -6.45
C ASP A 44 -2.24 1.54 -7.14
N PHE A 45 -2.16 0.47 -6.37
CA PHE A 45 -2.39 -0.90 -6.80
C PHE A 45 -3.67 -1.42 -6.15
N TYR A 46 -4.52 -2.04 -6.96
CA TYR A 46 -5.82 -2.54 -6.54
C TYR A 46 -5.88 -4.09 -6.56
N PRO A 47 -6.79 -4.72 -5.78
CA PRO A 47 -6.89 -6.18 -5.68
C PRO A 47 -7.17 -6.90 -7.01
N ASP A 48 -7.83 -6.23 -7.94
CA ASP A 48 -8.10 -6.71 -9.31
C ASP A 48 -6.86 -6.68 -10.22
N GLY A 49 -5.73 -6.17 -9.74
CA GLY A 49 -4.48 -6.04 -10.49
C GLY A 49 -4.40 -4.79 -11.37
N ARG A 50 -5.39 -3.88 -11.30
CA ARG A 50 -5.33 -2.54 -11.88
C ARG A 50 -4.27 -1.71 -11.13
N VAL A 51 -3.62 -0.81 -11.87
CA VAL A 51 -2.70 0.18 -11.29
C VAL A 51 -3.11 1.55 -11.80
N HIS A 52 -3.14 2.54 -10.91
CA HIS A 52 -3.33 3.94 -11.25
C HIS A 52 -2.09 4.73 -10.84
N ALA A 53 -1.66 5.66 -11.68
CA ALA A 53 -0.56 6.57 -11.38
C ALA A 53 -1.05 8.00 -11.56
N GLN A 54 -0.75 8.86 -10.59
CA GLN A 54 -1.21 10.24 -10.53
C GLN A 54 -0.04 11.18 -10.21
N TRP A 55 0.02 12.29 -10.95
CA TRP A 55 0.93 13.40 -10.68
C TRP A 55 0.16 14.70 -10.50
N GLY A 56 0.15 15.29 -9.29
CA GLY A 56 -0.69 16.47 -9.03
C GLY A 56 -2.18 16.11 -8.90
N SER A 57 -3.08 17.05 -9.14
CA SER A 57 -4.50 16.94 -8.75
C SER A 57 -5.51 17.31 -9.84
N LEU A 58 -5.07 17.61 -11.07
CA LEU A 58 -5.99 18.01 -12.14
C LEU A 58 -6.56 16.80 -12.89
N PRO A 59 -7.75 16.92 -13.52
CA PRO A 59 -8.24 15.93 -14.47
C PRO A 59 -7.22 15.67 -15.58
N GLY A 60 -6.97 14.40 -15.88
CA GLY A 60 -6.03 13.97 -16.94
C GLY A 60 -4.55 13.99 -16.58
N ASP A 61 -4.22 14.33 -15.33
CA ASP A 61 -2.88 14.15 -14.76
C ASP A 61 -2.57 12.68 -14.41
N GLY A 62 -3.61 11.83 -14.38
CA GLY A 62 -3.53 10.42 -14.05
C GLY A 62 -3.69 9.48 -15.25
N ALA A 63 -3.23 8.24 -15.06
CA ALA A 63 -3.48 7.14 -15.99
C ALA A 63 -3.55 5.80 -15.27
N SER A 64 -4.25 4.85 -15.88
CA SER A 64 -4.39 3.49 -15.39
C SER A 64 -3.80 2.46 -16.37
N VAL A 65 -3.29 1.35 -15.85
CA VAL A 65 -3.14 0.09 -16.60
C VAL A 65 -4.33 -0.81 -16.28
N PRO A 66 -4.77 -1.71 -17.19
CA PRO A 66 -5.97 -2.50 -16.99
C PRO A 66 -5.85 -3.51 -15.83
N GLU A 67 -6.99 -4.01 -15.37
CA GLU A 67 -7.11 -5.14 -14.45
C GLU A 67 -6.29 -6.36 -14.93
N GLY A 68 -5.83 -7.18 -13.98
CA GLY A 68 -5.00 -8.35 -14.25
C GLY A 68 -3.54 -8.04 -14.64
N THR A 69 -3.15 -6.76 -14.71
CA THR A 69 -1.75 -6.38 -15.04
C THR A 69 -0.78 -6.78 -13.92
N VAL A 70 -1.20 -6.64 -12.65
CA VAL A 70 -0.39 -7.00 -11.48
C VAL A 70 -1.04 -8.15 -10.72
N ARG A 71 -0.24 -9.15 -10.33
CA ARG A 71 -0.67 -10.16 -9.36
C ARG A 71 -0.63 -9.58 -7.96
N PHE A 72 -1.75 -9.01 -7.50
CA PHE A 72 -1.82 -8.25 -6.25
C PHE A 72 -1.36 -9.04 -5.02
N ASP A 73 -1.77 -10.30 -4.88
CA ASP A 73 -1.33 -11.15 -3.75
C ASP A 73 0.18 -11.33 -3.70
N ALA A 74 0.83 -11.47 -4.86
CA ALA A 74 2.27 -11.60 -4.96
C ALA A 74 2.98 -10.29 -4.59
N LEU A 75 2.42 -9.15 -5.01
CA LEU A 75 2.90 -7.83 -4.61
C LEU A 75 2.78 -7.62 -3.10
N LEU A 76 1.62 -7.94 -2.51
CA LEU A 76 1.39 -7.82 -1.07
C LEU A 76 2.35 -8.71 -0.27
N ALA A 77 2.61 -9.93 -0.73
CA ALA A 77 3.60 -10.81 -0.12
C ALA A 77 5.02 -10.22 -0.18
N ALA A 78 5.41 -9.62 -1.31
CA ALA A 78 6.71 -8.95 -1.46
C ALA A 78 6.82 -7.72 -0.53
N ILE A 79 5.76 -6.91 -0.42
CA ILE A 79 5.71 -5.72 0.45
C ILE A 79 5.85 -6.09 1.92
N ARG A 80 5.24 -7.21 2.36
CA ARG A 80 5.42 -7.71 3.73
C ARG A 80 6.87 -8.07 4.03
N ARG A 81 7.59 -8.64 3.05
CA ARG A 81 9.02 -8.95 3.19
C ARG A 81 9.85 -7.67 3.24
N LEU A 82 9.60 -6.73 2.31
CA LEU A 82 10.28 -5.43 2.29
C LEU A 82 10.16 -4.67 3.61
N ARG A 83 8.98 -4.69 4.24
CA ARG A 83 8.80 -4.04 5.54
C ARG A 83 9.67 -4.63 6.64
N ALA A 84 9.87 -5.94 6.64
CA ALA A 84 10.74 -6.59 7.63
C ALA A 84 12.21 -6.18 7.47
N GLU A 85 12.60 -5.74 6.27
CA GLU A 85 13.95 -5.31 5.92
C GLU A 85 14.15 -3.79 6.02
N THR A 86 13.06 -3.03 6.23
CA THR A 86 13.08 -1.57 6.29
C THR A 86 13.92 -1.07 7.47
N LYS A 87 14.89 -0.20 7.17
CA LYS A 87 15.51 0.69 8.17
C LYS A 87 14.75 2.02 8.23
N THR A 88 14.68 2.63 9.40
CA THR A 88 14.01 3.93 9.58
C THR A 88 14.66 5.02 8.73
N GLY A 89 13.85 5.73 7.93
CA GLY A 89 14.18 7.02 7.32
C GLY A 89 14.49 7.00 5.81
N TYR A 90 13.79 7.91 5.10
CA TYR A 90 13.96 8.37 3.71
C TYR A 90 13.83 7.32 2.60
N GLY A 91 13.16 7.67 1.49
CA GLY A 91 13.00 6.80 0.32
C GLY A 91 11.58 6.79 -0.25
N THR A 92 11.22 5.70 -0.93
CA THR A 92 9.84 5.47 -1.42
C THR A 92 8.95 5.10 -0.23
N GLN A 93 7.84 5.81 -0.03
CA GLN A 93 6.88 5.45 1.00
C GLN A 93 5.87 4.45 0.44
N VAL A 94 5.59 3.40 1.20
CA VAL A 94 4.58 2.40 0.90
C VAL A 94 3.53 2.46 1.99
N ALA A 95 2.27 2.56 1.58
CA ALA A 95 1.12 2.60 2.45
C ALA A 95 0.15 1.48 2.07
N VAL A 96 -0.35 0.75 3.07
CA VAL A 96 -1.24 -0.39 2.87
C VAL A 96 -2.52 -0.18 3.66
N LEU A 97 -3.64 -0.15 2.96
CA LEU A 97 -4.98 -0.12 3.55
C LEU A 97 -5.49 -1.56 3.65
N GLY A 98 -5.75 -2.04 4.87
CA GLY A 98 -6.32 -3.37 5.08
C GLY A 98 -7.80 -3.45 4.71
N VAL A 99 -8.27 -4.65 4.37
CA VAL A 99 -9.70 -4.89 4.13
C VAL A 99 -10.48 -4.67 5.42
N GLY A 100 -11.47 -3.76 5.39
CA GLY A 100 -12.29 -3.41 6.56
C GLY A 100 -11.60 -2.50 7.59
N GLU A 101 -10.39 -2.02 7.29
CA GLU A 101 -9.66 -1.09 8.14
C GLU A 101 -9.98 0.37 7.77
N THR A 102 -9.94 1.26 8.76
CA THR A 102 -10.14 2.71 8.57
C THR A 102 -8.83 3.49 8.57
N SER A 103 -7.73 2.85 8.93
CA SER A 103 -6.39 3.43 8.96
C SER A 103 -5.44 2.68 8.04
N THR A 104 -4.46 3.40 7.53
CA THR A 104 -3.46 2.87 6.62
C THR A 104 -2.16 2.66 7.37
N THR A 105 -1.51 1.52 7.16
CA THR A 105 -0.15 1.34 7.68
C THR A 105 0.89 1.76 6.65
N ALA A 106 1.74 2.72 7.01
CA ALA A 106 2.77 3.25 6.13
C ALA A 106 4.19 3.01 6.65
N PHE A 107 5.14 2.81 5.73
CA PHE A 107 6.55 2.66 6.02
C PHE A 107 7.39 3.10 4.81
N TYR A 108 8.68 3.35 5.00
CA TYR A 108 9.60 3.71 3.92
C TYR A 108 10.37 2.49 3.44
N VAL A 109 10.74 2.46 2.17
CA VAL A 109 11.73 1.52 1.63
C VAL A 109 12.86 2.30 0.98
N SER A 110 14.10 1.94 1.33
CA SER A 110 15.30 2.51 0.72
C SER A 110 15.64 1.84 -0.61
N ASN A 111 15.31 0.55 -0.75
CA ASN A 111 15.42 -0.19 -2.01
C ASN A 111 14.06 -0.25 -2.71
N ASP A 112 13.89 0.59 -3.73
CA ASP A 112 12.67 0.69 -4.54
C ASP A 112 12.75 -0.11 -5.86
N THR A 113 13.73 -1.00 -6.02
CA THR A 113 13.95 -1.81 -7.24
C THR A 113 12.70 -2.56 -7.69
N LEU A 114 11.93 -3.11 -6.75
CA LEU A 114 10.65 -3.77 -7.06
C LEU A 114 9.68 -2.84 -7.79
N PHE A 115 9.53 -1.61 -7.28
CA PHE A 115 8.61 -0.63 -7.84
C PHE A 115 9.13 -0.08 -9.17
N ARG A 116 10.44 0.17 -9.29
CA ARG A 116 11.08 0.55 -10.57
C ARG A 116 10.80 -0.49 -11.65
N TYR A 117 11.00 -1.77 -11.36
CA TYR A 117 10.75 -2.85 -12.29
C TYR A 117 9.27 -2.94 -12.69
N LEU A 118 8.35 -2.86 -11.73
CA LEU A 118 6.91 -2.87 -12.00
C LEU A 118 6.51 -1.70 -12.92
N ILE A 119 6.92 -0.48 -12.58
CA ILE A 119 6.61 0.70 -13.38
C ILE A 119 7.19 0.60 -14.79
N ALA A 120 8.43 0.13 -14.94
CA ALA A 120 9.02 -0.10 -16.25
C ALA A 120 8.22 -1.13 -17.08
N SER A 121 7.69 -2.18 -16.44
CA SER A 121 6.85 -3.19 -17.10
C SER A 121 5.49 -2.67 -17.60
N PHE A 122 5.09 -1.47 -17.17
CA PHE A 122 3.86 -0.79 -17.59
C PHE A 122 4.06 0.15 -18.78
N SER A 123 5.31 0.31 -19.26
CA SER A 123 5.59 1.12 -20.44
C SER A 123 4.72 0.70 -21.63
N GLY A 124 4.07 1.69 -22.26
CA GLY A 124 3.14 1.47 -23.37
C GLY A 124 1.75 0.93 -23.00
N LYS A 125 1.46 0.67 -21.71
CA LYS A 125 0.16 0.13 -21.25
C LYS A 125 -0.73 1.18 -20.58
N TRP A 126 -0.18 2.35 -20.25
CA TRP A 126 -0.90 3.44 -19.61
C TRP A 126 -2.03 3.97 -20.49
N LYS A 127 -3.23 4.04 -19.91
CA LYS A 127 -4.40 4.68 -20.49
C LYS A 127 -4.74 5.89 -19.64
N GLN A 128 -4.68 7.08 -20.23
CA GLN A 128 -4.99 8.32 -19.53
C GLN A 128 -6.42 8.31 -19.01
N ASP A 129 -6.62 8.93 -17.86
CA ASP A 129 -7.96 9.11 -17.31
C ASP A 129 -8.80 10.02 -18.22
N ALA A 130 -10.12 9.87 -18.12
CA ALA A 130 -11.05 10.69 -18.89
C ALA A 130 -10.85 12.17 -18.57
N GLY A 131 -10.80 13.02 -19.60
CA GLY A 131 -10.76 14.47 -19.43
C GLY A 131 -9.38 15.13 -19.51
N GLY A 132 -8.30 14.42 -19.89
CA GLY A 132 -7.09 15.14 -20.28
C GLY A 132 -5.99 14.34 -20.97
N THR A 133 -5.09 15.11 -21.58
CA THR A 133 -3.97 14.64 -22.41
C THR A 133 -2.62 14.75 -21.69
N ARG A 134 -2.62 15.22 -20.44
CA ARG A 134 -1.43 15.75 -19.76
C ARG A 134 -0.54 14.67 -19.13
N PHE A 135 -1.07 13.51 -18.75
CA PHE A 135 -0.26 12.43 -18.14
C PHE A 135 1.00 12.07 -18.95
N HIS A 136 0.91 11.93 -20.28
CA HIS A 136 2.10 11.59 -21.09
C HIS A 136 3.13 12.73 -21.15
N GLU A 137 2.70 13.99 -21.03
CA GLU A 137 3.60 15.14 -20.92
C GLU A 137 4.28 15.14 -19.56
N LEU A 138 3.52 14.91 -18.49
CA LEU A 138 4.04 14.79 -17.13
C LEU A 138 5.02 13.63 -16.99
N LEU A 139 4.75 12.49 -17.62
CA LEU A 139 5.68 11.36 -17.59
C LEU A 139 7.01 11.68 -18.28
N LYS A 140 7.02 12.57 -19.28
CA LYS A 140 8.25 13.03 -19.95
C LYS A 140 9.04 14.01 -19.09
N THR A 141 8.38 14.95 -18.41
CA THR A 141 9.05 15.99 -17.60
C THR A 141 9.34 15.55 -16.17
N HIS A 142 8.55 14.62 -15.66
CA HIS A 142 8.63 14.03 -14.33
C HIS A 142 8.50 12.51 -14.43
N PRO A 143 9.55 11.77 -14.84
CA PRO A 143 9.50 10.31 -14.85
C PRO A 143 9.16 9.76 -13.46
N ILE A 144 8.30 8.74 -13.40
CA ILE A 144 7.91 8.08 -12.13
C ILE A 144 9.15 7.60 -11.36
N TYR A 145 10.06 6.96 -12.10
CA TYR A 145 11.42 6.66 -11.69
C TYR A 145 12.35 7.03 -12.86
N PRO A 146 13.22 8.05 -12.69
CA PRO A 146 14.19 8.38 -13.72
C PRO A 146 15.26 7.28 -13.84
N ASP A 147 15.83 7.12 -15.03
CA ASP A 147 17.03 6.31 -15.22
C ASP A 147 18.20 7.01 -14.51
N GLU A 148 18.62 6.49 -13.36
CA GLU A 148 19.72 7.05 -12.56
C GLU A 148 21.12 6.72 -13.13
N ASN A 149 21.19 6.21 -14.37
CA ASN A 149 22.42 5.83 -15.07
C ASN A 149 22.77 6.77 -16.25
N LYS A 150 22.53 8.07 -16.11
CA LYS A 150 23.05 9.08 -17.06
C LYS A 150 24.02 10.02 -16.38
#